data_AF-A0A4Q3UTS2-F1
#
_entry.id   AF-A0A4Q3UTS2-F1
#
_cell.length_a   1.000
_cell.length_b   1.000
_cell.length_c   1.000
_cell.angle_alpha   90.00
_cell.angle_beta   90.00
_cell.angle_gamma   90.00
#
_symmetry.space_group_name_H-M   'P 1'
#
loop_
_entity.id
_entity.type
_entity.pdbx_description
1 polymer ?
#
loop_
_entity_poly.entity_id
_entity_poly.type
_entity_poly.pdbx_seq_one_letter_code
_entity_poly.pdbx_strand_id
1 'polypeptide(L)'
;MLRYAKGEALPKAVGEWQSAILFGYLKKYGNLGVATPEEKLCTTLCVVSGEVFCAPNGSTNKFLEAEAACQRIAEAWANIAPPADALL
;
A
#
# COMPACT_ATOMS: atom_id res chain seq x y z
N MET A 1 8.65 5.64 -0.53
CA MET A 1 8.78 4.23 -0.09
C MET A 1 9.76 3.51 -1.01
N LEU A 2 10.64 2.66 -0.47
CA LEU A 2 11.51 1.81 -1.30
C LEU A 2 10.87 0.42 -1.40
N ARG A 3 10.73 -0.10 -2.62
CA ARG A 3 10.35 -1.50 -2.82
C ARG A 3 11.44 -2.24 -3.56
N TYR A 4 12.01 -3.24 -2.88
CA TYR A 4 12.81 -4.27 -3.50
C TYR A 4 11.91 -5.48 -3.80
N ALA A 5 11.86 -5.88 -5.06
CA ALA A 5 11.35 -7.19 -5.48
C ALA A 5 12.58 -8.01 -5.91
N LYS A 6 12.65 -9.26 -5.49
CA LYS A 6 13.83 -10.11 -5.70
C LYS A 6 14.02 -10.36 -7.20
N GLY A 7 14.90 -9.58 -7.82
CA GLY A 7 15.36 -9.76 -9.20
C GLY A 7 14.43 -9.23 -10.30
N GLU A 8 13.20 -8.83 -9.98
CA GLU A 8 12.22 -8.38 -10.98
C GLU A 8 11.82 -6.92 -10.78
N ALA A 9 11.59 -6.23 -11.90
CA ALA A 9 11.04 -4.88 -11.87
C ALA A 9 9.61 -4.89 -11.32
N LEU A 10 9.25 -3.84 -10.57
CA LEU A 10 7.91 -3.72 -10.00
C LEU A 10 6.91 -3.40 -11.12
N PRO A 11 5.81 -4.15 -11.26
CA PRO A 11 4.75 -3.76 -12.20
C PRO A 11 4.18 -2.40 -11.80
N LYS A 12 3.96 -1.52 -12.79
CA LYS A 12 3.46 -0.15 -12.57
C LYS A 12 2.24 -0.10 -11.65
N ALA A 13 1.25 -0.95 -11.89
CA ALA A 13 0.03 -0.99 -11.08
C ALA A 13 0.33 -1.25 -9.59
N VAL A 14 1.31 -2.10 -9.28
CA VAL A 14 1.72 -2.39 -7.90
C VAL A 14 2.41 -1.17 -7.27
N GLY A 15 3.29 -0.51 -8.02
CA GLY A 15 3.95 0.72 -7.55
C GLY A 15 2.97 1.88 -7.29
N GLU A 16 1.97 2.03 -8.15
CA GLU A 16 0.89 3.01 -7.97
C GLU A 16 0.02 2.67 -6.75
N TRP A 17 -0.33 1.41 -6.55
CA TRP A 17 -1.08 0.97 -5.36
C TRP A 17 -0.31 1.19 -4.06
N GLN A 18 0.99 0.90 -4.02
CA GLN A 18 1.82 1.16 -2.85
C GLN A 18 1.90 2.66 -2.53
N SER A 19 2.01 3.48 -3.58
CA SER A 19 2.03 4.94 -3.45
C SER A 19 0.67 5.50 -3.01
N ALA A 20 -0.44 4.92 -3.48
CA ALA A 20 -1.78 5.26 -3.02
C ALA A 20 -1.98 4.96 -1.53
N ILE A 21 -1.49 3.80 -1.07
CA ILE A 21 -1.55 3.43 0.35
C ILE A 21 -0.72 4.38 1.20
N LEU A 22 0.49 4.74 0.75
CA LEU A 22 1.34 5.73 1.42
C LEU A 22 0.62 7.07 1.57
N PHE A 23 0.02 7.58 0.48
CA PHE A 23 -0.73 8.82 0.51
C PHE A 23 -1.93 8.76 1.47
N GLY A 24 -2.75 7.72 1.36
CA GLY A 24 -3.91 7.52 2.22
C GLY A 24 -3.54 7.41 3.70
N TYR A 25 -2.48 6.67 4.01
CA TYR A 25 -1.96 6.53 5.37
C TYR A 25 -1.49 7.87 5.93
N LEU A 26 -0.66 8.63 5.19
CA LEU A 26 -0.18 9.94 5.65
C LEU A 26 -1.33 10.94 5.83
N LYS A 27 -2.38 10.84 5.00
CA LYS A 27 -3.56 11.70 5.12
C LYS A 27 -4.41 11.36 6.35
N LYS A 28 -4.49 10.08 6.73
CA LYS A 28 -5.32 9.60 7.84
C LYS A 28 -4.60 9.63 9.19
N TYR A 29 -3.32 9.27 9.20
CA TYR A 29 -2.54 9.05 10.42
C TYR A 29 -1.24 9.84 10.48
N GLY A 30 -0.85 10.50 9.38
CA GLY A 30 0.40 11.26 9.34
C GLY A 30 0.32 12.49 10.23
N ASN A 31 1.32 12.66 11.09
CA ASN A 31 1.52 13.89 11.85
C ASN A 31 2.54 14.76 11.13
N LEU A 32 2.08 15.49 10.11
CA LEU A 32 2.92 16.36 9.28
C LEU A 32 2.92 17.83 9.76
N GLY A 33 2.42 18.10 10.97
CA GLY A 33 2.26 19.46 11.50
C GLY A 33 1.32 20.28 10.62
N VAL A 34 1.86 21.29 9.94
CA VAL A 34 1.09 22.17 9.03
C VAL A 34 1.07 21.69 7.57
N ALA A 35 1.85 20.66 7.24
CA ALA A 35 1.93 20.18 5.86
C ALA A 35 0.81 19.18 5.55
N THR A 36 0.32 19.23 4.31
CA THR A 36 -0.62 18.24 3.77
C THR A 36 0.13 17.27 2.85
N PRO A 37 -0.19 15.97 2.87
CA PRO A 37 0.37 15.04 1.90
C PRO A 37 -0.04 15.45 0.48
N GLU A 38 0.89 15.33 -0.46
CA GLU A 38 0.64 15.55 -1.90
C GLU A 38 0.83 14.24 -2.66
N GLU A 39 -0.08 13.92 -3.58
CA GLU A 39 -0.06 12.66 -4.35
C GLU A 39 1.24 12.48 -5.14
N LYS A 40 1.76 13.54 -5.75
CA LYS A 40 3.01 13.51 -6.52
C LYS A 40 4.25 13.30 -5.67
N LEU A 41 4.20 13.65 -4.38
CA LEU A 41 5.32 13.46 -3.45
C LEU A 41 5.23 12.09 -2.75
N CYS A 42 4.06 11.49 -2.71
CA CYS A 42 3.86 10.14 -2.21
C CYS A 42 4.25 9.13 -3.29
N THR A 43 5.51 8.71 -3.26
CA THR A 43 6.10 7.88 -4.32
C THR A 43 6.69 6.57 -3.83
N THR A 44 6.73 5.60 -4.74
CA THR A 44 7.42 4.33 -4.60
C THR A 44 8.54 4.23 -5.64
N LEU A 45 9.77 4.04 -5.18
CA LEU A 45 10.93 3.78 -6.04
C LEU A 45 11.12 2.27 -6.17
N CYS A 46 11.10 1.77 -7.41
CA CYS A 46 11.56 0.43 -7.72
C CYS A 46 13.08 0.41 -7.77
N VAL A 47 13.70 -0.31 -6.84
CA VAL A 47 15.17 -0.35 -6.73
C VAL A 47 15.81 -1.14 -7.88
N VAL A 48 15.06 -2.00 -8.56
CA VAL A 48 15.56 -2.81 -9.68
C VAL A 48 15.58 -2.00 -10.99
N SER A 49 14.48 -1.34 -11.36
CA SER A 49 14.42 -0.56 -12.61
C SER A 49 14.87 0.90 -12.44
N GLY A 50 14.92 1.42 -11.20
CA GLY A 50 15.15 2.84 -10.93
C GLY A 50 13.92 3.72 -11.16
N GLU A 51 12.77 3.14 -11.52
CA GLU A 51 11.54 3.88 -11.81
C GLU A 51 10.84 4.34 -10.54
N VAL A 52 10.24 5.54 -10.63
CA VAL A 52 9.44 6.14 -9.57
C VAL A 52 7.96 6.13 -9.96
N PHE A 53 7.13 5.56 -9.10
CA PHE A 53 5.69 5.54 -9.24
C PHE A 53 5.08 6.53 -8.25
N CYS A 54 4.27 7.47 -8.72
CA CYS A 54 3.54 8.40 -7.86
C CYS A 54 2.19 7.81 -7.44
N ALA A 55 1.59 8.38 -6.39
CA ALA A 55 0.22 8.04 -6.03
C ALA A 55 -0.72 8.46 -7.19
N PRO A 56 -1.56 7.55 -7.70
CA PRO A 56 -2.50 7.87 -8.76
C PRO A 56 -3.67 8.72 -8.24
N ASN A 57 -4.42 9.34 -9.15
CA ASN A 57 -5.69 9.99 -8.79
C ASN A 57 -6.62 9.00 -8.09
N GLY A 58 -7.39 9.48 -7.12
CA GLY A 58 -8.34 8.63 -6.37
C GLY A 58 -7.65 7.72 -5.35
N SER A 59 -6.40 8.00 -4.97
CA SER A 59 -5.65 7.24 -3.96
C SER A 59 -6.36 7.14 -2.61
N THR A 60 -7.19 8.12 -2.24
CA THR A 60 -8.02 8.05 -1.03
C THR A 60 -9.03 6.89 -1.10
N ASN A 61 -9.69 6.68 -2.23
CA ASN A 61 -10.65 5.58 -2.40
C ASN A 61 -9.95 4.22 -2.35
N LYS A 62 -8.80 4.10 -3.03
CA LYS A 62 -7.96 2.90 -2.98
C LYS A 62 -7.54 2.55 -1.56
N PHE A 63 -7.19 3.55 -0.75
CA PHE A 63 -6.85 3.33 0.65
C PHE A 63 -8.06 2.84 1.46
N LEU A 64 -9.25 3.42 1.26
CA LEU A 64 -10.48 2.95 1.92
C LEU A 64 -10.87 1.53 1.50
N GLU A 65 -10.70 1.18 0.22
CA GLU A 65 -10.90 -0.19 -0.28
C GLU A 65 -9.96 -1.18 0.41
N ALA A 66 -8.68 -0.81 0.57
CA ALA A 66 -7.69 -1.62 1.26
C ALA A 66 -8.04 -1.78 2.75
N GLU A 67 -8.42 -0.70 3.43
CA GLU A 67 -8.87 -0.72 4.82
C GLU A 67 -10.10 -1.63 5.00
N ALA A 68 -11.11 -1.49 4.16
CA ALA A 68 -12.30 -2.33 4.18
C ALA A 68 -11.97 -3.82 3.92
N ALA A 69 -11.04 -4.12 3.03
CA ALA A 69 -10.60 -5.49 2.78
C ALA A 69 -9.90 -6.10 4.00
N CYS A 70 -8.98 -5.36 4.63
CA CYS A 70 -8.30 -5.78 5.85
C CYS A 70 -9.30 -6.01 7.00
N GLN A 71 -10.28 -5.12 7.16
CA GLN A 71 -11.32 -5.26 8.18
C GLN A 71 -12.13 -6.55 7.99
N ARG A 72 -12.58 -6.84 6.75
CA ARG A 72 -13.28 -8.10 6.45
C ARG A 72 -12.45 -9.34 6.76
N ILE A 73 -11.14 -9.31 6.47
CA ILE A 73 -10.24 -10.42 6.78
C ILE A 73 -10.11 -10.59 8.29
N ALA A 74 -9.95 -9.50 9.04
CA ALA A 74 -9.84 -9.54 10.50
C ALA A 74 -11.11 -10.12 11.15
N GLU A 75 -12.30 -9.72 10.68
CA GLU A 75 -13.58 -10.26 11.15
C GLU A 75 -13.75 -11.74 10.81
N ALA A 76 -13.25 -12.17 9.66
CA ALA A 76 -13.31 -13.57 9.23
C ALA A 76 -12.23 -14.45 9.89
N TRP A 77 -11.18 -13.86 10.49
CA TRP A 77 -9.99 -14.60 10.93
C TRP A 77 -10.30 -15.75 11.89
N ALA A 78 -11.21 -15.54 12.85
CA ALA A 78 -11.64 -16.57 13.78
C ALA A 78 -12.37 -17.76 13.12
N ASN A 79 -12.91 -17.55 11.91
CA ASN A 79 -13.68 -18.54 11.15
C ASN A 79 -12.89 -19.17 9.99
N ILE A 80 -11.66 -18.73 9.75
CA ILE A 80 -10.78 -19.31 8.73
C ILE A 80 -9.97 -20.42 9.39
N ALA A 81 -10.28 -21.67 9.04
CA ALA A 81 -9.48 -22.80 9.49
C ALA A 81 -8.03 -22.64 8.98
N PRO A 82 -7.03 -22.93 9.81
CA PRO A 82 -5.65 -22.91 9.37
C PRO A 82 -5.46 -23.93 8.22
N PRO A 83 -4.53 -23.67 7.28
CA PRO A 83 -4.13 -24.65 6.28
C PRO A 83 -3.75 -25.99 6.91
N ALA A 84 -3.95 -27.10 6.17
CA ALA A 84 -3.71 -28.45 6.69
C ALA A 84 -2.25 -28.68 7.13
N ASP A 85 -1.32 -27.91 6.59
CA ASP A 85 0.12 -27.93 6.84
C ASP A 85 0.59 -26.77 7.75
N ALA A 86 -0.33 -26.02 8.36
CA ALA A 86 0.02 -24.96 9.28
C ALA A 86 0.67 -25.54 10.56
N LEU A 87 1.92 -25.13 10.81
CA LEU A 87 2.59 -25.35 12.09
C LEU A 87 2.05 -24.33 13.09
N LEU A 88 1.30 -24.81 14.10
CA LEU A 88 0.80 -24.00 15.22
C LEU A 88 1.83 -23.91 16.36
#